data_AF-A0AA88RV63-F1
#
_entry.id   AF-A0AA88RV63-F1
#
_cell.length_a   1.000
_cell.length_b   1.000
_cell.length_c   1.000
_cell.angle_alpha   90.00
_cell.angle_beta   90.00
_cell.angle_gamma   90.00
#
_symmetry.space_group_name_H-M   'P 1'
#
loop_
_entity.id
_entity.type
_entity.pdbx_description
1 polymer ?
#
loop_
_entity_poly.entity_id
_entity_poly.type
_entity_poly.pdbx_seq_one_letter_code
_entity_poly.pdbx_strand_id
1 'polypeptide(L)'
;MYLKKAFWSDGLNSELPAGELVDSLEKQRLHREVTLALRTGLGEARAEFSFLRIRGLRSILKFLKSVSYSDTTINLFCLSQSVPDLQVVPVLFQHSLKEPEDQIVANLNHIFSVEPMKITSPSTDAEFALALRALEGCCLLHSESTVLAHQHKAIEVLMNILSTRGALEQGVCLDALIAIMKDSSANQMDFENCNGIEEVALLIRDKQVDENLRLRCGEFLLLLIGHVNGRDKPPMVAIHEDITRLLGEKTASLIWAASQFGSTLDPEQRSIALHIQARRVLESLDLY
;
A
#
# COMPACT_ATOMS: atom_id res chain seq x y z
N MET A 1 -29.07 34.99 7.71
CA MET A 1 -28.61 35.35 9.06
C MET A 1 -27.11 35.61 8.96
N TYR A 2 -26.71 36.88 8.99
CA TYR A 2 -25.30 37.28 8.84
C TYR A 2 -24.53 36.90 10.11
N LEU A 3 -23.50 36.06 9.97
CA LEU A 3 -22.59 35.75 11.08
C LEU A 3 -21.70 36.97 11.35
N LYS A 4 -21.88 37.56 12.54
CA LYS A 4 -21.08 38.65 13.07
C LYS A 4 -19.60 38.27 13.08
N LYS A 5 -18.75 39.14 12.55
CA LYS A 5 -17.29 39.07 12.63
C LYS A 5 -16.87 39.03 14.11
N ALA A 6 -15.98 38.10 14.48
CA ALA A 6 -15.50 37.95 15.85
C ALA A 6 -14.65 39.17 16.29
N PHE A 7 -14.87 39.61 17.53
CA PHE A 7 -14.40 40.89 18.10
C PHE A 7 -12.89 40.96 18.43
N TRP A 8 -12.07 40.04 17.90
CA TRP A 8 -10.63 39.94 18.20
C TRP A 8 -9.74 40.15 16.97
N SER A 9 -10.33 40.56 15.84
CA SER A 9 -9.60 40.66 14.57
C SER A 9 -8.73 41.90 14.41
N ASP A 10 -8.57 42.73 15.44
CA ASP A 10 -7.64 43.87 15.39
C ASP A 10 -6.63 43.78 16.53
N GLY A 11 -5.39 43.45 16.15
CA GLY A 11 -4.20 43.67 16.95
C GLY A 11 -3.81 42.53 17.88
N LEU A 12 -3.17 41.49 17.33
CA LEU A 12 -2.15 40.78 18.11
C LEU A 12 -0.88 40.65 17.27
N ASN A 13 0.05 41.55 17.58
CA ASN A 13 1.46 41.38 17.29
C ASN A 13 1.95 40.03 17.83
N SER A 14 2.89 39.45 17.09
CA SER A 14 3.42 38.10 17.16
C SER A 14 4.30 37.76 18.38
N GLU A 15 3.98 38.24 19.59
CA GLU A 15 4.80 38.00 20.80
C GLU A 15 3.99 37.94 22.12
N LEU A 16 2.95 37.08 22.21
CA LEU A 16 2.20 36.89 23.47
C LEU A 16 1.98 35.39 23.80
N PRO A 17 2.06 34.98 25.09
CA PRO A 17 1.92 33.59 25.56
C PRO A 17 0.57 32.94 25.25
N ALA A 18 -0.41 33.75 24.85
CA ALA A 18 -1.70 33.26 24.34
C ALA A 18 -1.57 32.54 22.99
N GLY A 19 -0.64 32.95 22.13
CA GLY A 19 -0.37 32.28 20.85
C GLY A 19 0.18 30.87 21.05
N GLU A 20 1.21 30.74 21.89
CA GLU A 20 1.81 29.44 22.24
C GLU A 20 0.80 28.48 22.89
N LEU A 21 -0.09 29.00 23.74
CA LEU A 21 -1.15 28.21 24.34
C LEU A 21 -2.15 27.71 23.28
N VAL A 22 -2.55 28.56 22.33
CA VAL A 22 -3.47 28.19 21.24
C VAL A 22 -2.83 27.12 20.36
N ASP A 23 -1.57 27.28 19.96
CA ASP A 23 -0.83 26.32 19.16
C ASP A 23 -0.70 24.96 19.88
N SER A 24 -0.42 24.99 21.19
CA SER A 24 -0.36 23.79 22.03
C SER A 24 -1.72 23.08 22.11
N LEU A 25 -2.81 23.81 22.30
CA LEU A 25 -4.17 23.25 22.34
C LEU A 25 -4.59 22.67 20.99
N GLU A 26 -4.23 23.33 19.89
CA GLU A 26 -4.48 22.83 18.54
C GLU A 26 -3.70 21.53 18.28
N LYS A 27 -2.42 21.48 18.64
CA LYS A 27 -1.62 20.25 18.56
C LYS A 27 -2.23 19.10 19.37
N GLN A 28 -2.71 19.37 20.58
CA GLN A 28 -3.40 18.37 21.41
C GLN A 28 -4.73 17.91 20.79
N ARG A 29 -5.50 18.82 20.20
CA ARG A 29 -6.74 18.50 19.47
C ARG A 29 -6.43 17.56 18.31
N LEU A 30 -5.47 17.92 17.46
CA LEU A 30 -5.07 17.10 16.30
C LEU A 30 -4.58 15.71 16.72
N HIS A 31 -3.79 15.61 17.79
CA HIS A 31 -3.36 14.32 18.32
C HIS A 31 -4.55 13.44 18.75
N ARG A 32 -5.55 14.03 19.41
CA ARG A 32 -6.78 13.30 19.81
C ARG A 32 -7.59 12.87 18.58
N GLU A 33 -7.70 13.73 17.57
CA GLU A 33 -8.41 13.41 16.33
C GLU A 33 -7.76 12.26 15.56
N VAL A 34 -6.44 12.28 15.40
CA VAL A 34 -5.66 11.19 14.78
C VAL A 34 -5.85 9.89 15.56
N THR A 35 -5.69 9.94 16.88
CA THR A 35 -5.83 8.76 17.73
C THR A 35 -7.24 8.18 17.65
N LEU A 36 -8.27 9.03 17.70
CA LEU A 36 -9.67 8.61 17.64
C LEU A 36 -10.02 7.99 16.28
N ALA A 37 -9.56 8.60 15.19
CA ALA A 37 -9.79 8.09 13.83
C ALA A 37 -9.18 6.69 13.67
N LEU A 38 -7.92 6.51 14.10
CA LEU A 38 -7.25 5.21 14.05
C LEU A 38 -7.93 4.17 14.94
N ARG A 39 -8.25 4.48 16.20
CA ARG A 39 -8.94 3.53 17.10
C ARG A 39 -10.29 3.09 16.54
N THR A 40 -11.05 4.01 15.96
CA THR A 40 -12.36 3.71 15.40
C THR A 40 -12.23 2.82 14.16
N GLY A 41 -11.36 3.19 13.21
CA GLY A 41 -11.14 2.41 12.00
C GLY A 41 -10.55 1.02 12.28
N LEU A 42 -9.55 0.93 13.17
CA LEU A 42 -8.91 -0.33 13.54
C LEU A 42 -9.82 -1.23 14.38
N GLY A 43 -10.67 -0.65 15.23
CA GLY A 43 -11.68 -1.43 15.97
C GLY A 43 -12.60 -2.20 15.04
N GLU A 44 -13.00 -1.58 13.92
CA GLU A 44 -13.84 -2.21 12.90
C GLU A 44 -13.05 -3.14 11.97
N ALA A 45 -11.81 -2.79 11.63
CA ALA A 45 -10.90 -3.63 10.84
C ALA A 45 -10.52 -4.95 11.56
N ARG A 46 -10.63 -5.01 12.88
CA ARG A 46 -10.42 -6.22 13.70
C ARG A 46 -11.67 -7.10 13.84
N ALA A 47 -12.81 -6.71 13.26
CA ALA A 47 -14.07 -7.42 13.45
C ALA A 47 -14.07 -8.81 12.80
N GLU A 48 -14.90 -9.71 13.33
CA GLU A 48 -15.03 -11.09 12.83
C GLU A 48 -15.73 -11.17 11.45
N PHE A 49 -16.52 -10.15 11.11
CA PHE A 49 -17.30 -10.08 9.87
C PHE A 49 -16.68 -9.13 8.84
N SER A 50 -16.54 -9.60 7.61
CA SER A 50 -15.92 -8.87 6.49
C SER A 50 -16.57 -7.51 6.23
N PHE A 51 -17.90 -7.39 6.35
CA PHE A 51 -18.57 -6.11 6.12
C PHE A 51 -18.17 -5.01 7.13
N LEU A 52 -17.88 -5.38 8.38
CA LEU A 52 -17.35 -4.45 9.39
C LEU A 52 -15.90 -4.10 9.09
N ARG A 53 -15.09 -5.10 8.69
CA ARG A 53 -13.69 -4.86 8.31
C ARG A 53 -13.57 -3.93 7.12
N ILE A 54 -14.36 -4.13 6.07
CA ILE A 54 -14.48 -3.22 4.92
C ILE A 54 -14.82 -1.79 5.35
N ARG A 55 -15.75 -1.62 6.29
CA ARG A 55 -16.13 -0.31 6.83
C ARG A 55 -14.96 0.35 7.56
N GLY A 56 -14.25 -0.42 8.39
CA GLY A 56 -13.03 0.02 9.08
C GLY A 56 -11.93 0.42 8.12
N LEU A 57 -11.63 -0.41 7.11
CA LEU A 57 -10.60 -0.14 6.09
C LEU A 57 -10.92 1.11 5.27
N ARG A 58 -12.19 1.34 4.90
CA ARG A 58 -12.61 2.59 4.24
C ARG A 58 -12.40 3.81 5.13
N SER A 59 -12.67 3.67 6.43
CA SER A 59 -12.40 4.73 7.42
C SER A 59 -10.90 5.04 7.51
N ILE A 60 -10.06 4.00 7.59
CA ILE A 60 -8.60 4.12 7.60
C ILE A 60 -8.09 4.79 6.33
N LEU A 61 -8.54 4.37 5.15
CA LEU A 61 -8.14 4.97 3.88
C LEU A 61 -8.53 6.45 3.77
N LYS A 62 -9.74 6.80 4.19
CA LYS A 62 -10.17 8.20 4.25
C LYS A 62 -9.28 9.01 5.20
N PHE A 63 -8.90 8.42 6.33
CA PHE A 63 -7.98 9.02 7.28
C PHE A 63 -6.57 9.20 6.69
N LEU A 64 -5.97 8.16 6.08
CA LEU A 64 -4.66 8.21 5.44
C LEU A 64 -4.59 9.31 4.36
N LYS A 65 -5.65 9.41 3.54
CA LYS A 65 -5.77 10.49 2.55
C LYS A 65 -5.85 11.86 3.20
N SER A 66 -6.51 12.00 4.35
CA SER A 66 -6.60 13.29 5.05
C SER A 66 -5.28 13.72 5.70
N VAL A 67 -4.47 12.79 6.19
CA VAL A 67 -3.20 13.12 6.83
C VAL A 67 -2.07 13.39 5.84
N SER A 68 -2.17 12.90 4.60
CA SER A 68 -1.15 13.10 3.57
C SER A 68 -1.05 14.52 3.02
N TYR A 69 -1.94 15.44 3.44
CA TYR A 69 -1.95 16.84 2.99
C TYR A 69 -0.98 17.77 3.76
N SER A 70 -0.42 17.34 4.89
CA SER A 70 0.48 18.19 5.71
C SER A 70 1.53 17.38 6.47
N ASP A 71 2.77 17.87 6.49
CA ASP A 71 3.87 17.25 7.24
C ASP A 71 3.55 17.10 8.73
N THR A 72 2.81 18.04 9.32
CA THR A 72 2.41 17.96 10.73
C THR A 72 1.50 16.76 10.98
N THR A 73 0.53 16.50 10.11
CA THR A 73 -0.37 15.34 10.25
C THR A 73 0.29 14.02 9.89
N ILE A 74 1.24 14.04 8.93
CA ILE A 74 2.10 12.88 8.64
C ILE A 74 2.93 12.51 9.88
N ASN A 75 3.56 13.49 10.53
CA ASN A 75 4.35 13.26 11.74
C ASN A 75 3.49 12.72 12.89
N LEU A 76 2.27 13.23 13.07
CA LEU A 76 1.33 12.69 14.07
C LEU A 76 0.92 11.25 13.75
N PHE A 77 0.70 10.92 12.47
CA PHE A 77 0.46 9.55 12.05
C PHE A 77 1.67 8.66 12.38
N CYS A 78 2.89 9.05 12.01
CA CYS A 78 4.12 8.28 12.30
C CYS A 78 4.27 8.02 13.81
N LEU A 79 4.10 9.05 14.65
CA LEU A 79 4.14 8.90 16.11
C LEU A 79 3.07 7.92 16.62
N SER A 80 1.86 7.95 16.06
CA SER A 80 0.80 7.02 16.43
C SER A 80 1.15 5.57 16.12
N GLN A 81 1.94 5.31 15.06
CA GLN A 81 2.36 3.96 14.67
C GLN A 81 3.42 3.36 15.61
N SER A 82 3.96 4.14 16.55
CA SER A 82 4.78 3.61 17.66
C SER A 82 3.93 2.99 18.79
N VAL A 83 2.61 3.22 18.79
CA VAL A 83 1.68 2.66 19.79
C VAL A 83 1.05 1.38 19.23
N PRO A 84 1.28 0.19 19.84
CA PRO A 84 0.81 -1.08 19.30
C PRO A 84 -0.67 -1.12 18.93
N ASP A 85 -1.55 -0.56 19.78
CA ASP A 85 -2.99 -0.56 19.55
C ASP A 85 -3.43 0.27 18.32
N LEU A 86 -2.58 1.19 17.87
CA LEU A 86 -2.82 2.11 16.75
C LEU A 86 -2.06 1.72 15.47
N GLN A 87 -1.29 0.64 15.51
CA GLN A 87 -0.56 0.15 14.34
C GLN A 87 -1.54 -0.41 13.30
N VAL A 88 -1.44 0.10 12.07
CA VAL A 88 -2.31 -0.32 10.96
C VAL A 88 -1.82 -1.63 10.35
N VAL A 89 -0.52 -1.72 10.02
CA VAL A 89 0.06 -2.86 9.28
C VAL A 89 -0.24 -4.23 9.92
N PRO A 90 0.00 -4.44 11.23
CA PRO A 90 -0.30 -5.74 11.85
C PRO A 90 -1.77 -6.13 11.74
N VAL A 91 -2.69 -5.16 11.85
CA VAL A 91 -4.13 -5.41 11.73
C VAL A 91 -4.50 -5.88 10.34
N LEU A 92 -3.89 -5.29 9.29
CA LEU A 92 -4.14 -5.70 7.91
C LEU A 92 -3.76 -7.18 7.70
N PHE A 93 -2.57 -7.59 8.14
CA PHE A 93 -2.09 -8.97 8.00
C PHE A 93 -2.83 -9.97 8.88
N GLN A 94 -3.26 -9.58 10.08
CA GLN A 94 -3.96 -10.47 11.01
C GLN A 94 -5.42 -10.72 10.62
N HIS A 95 -6.09 -9.74 10.01
CA HIS A 95 -7.54 -9.78 9.84
C HIS A 95 -8.03 -9.76 8.39
N SER A 96 -7.30 -9.13 7.47
CA SER A 96 -7.77 -8.92 6.09
C SER A 96 -6.92 -9.63 5.05
N LEU A 97 -5.60 -9.59 5.18
CA LEU A 97 -4.65 -10.23 4.27
C LEU A 97 -4.24 -11.65 4.74
N LYS A 98 -4.91 -12.16 5.78
CA LYS A 98 -4.68 -13.52 6.26
C LYS A 98 -5.18 -14.51 5.22
N GLU A 99 -4.34 -15.46 4.83
CA GLU A 99 -4.79 -16.60 4.03
C GLU A 99 -5.82 -17.42 4.83
N PRO A 100 -6.85 -17.96 4.16
CA PRO A 100 -7.73 -18.90 4.82
C PRO A 100 -6.89 -20.11 5.21
N GLU A 101 -6.57 -20.25 6.49
CA GLU A 101 -6.08 -21.51 7.02
C GLU A 101 -7.12 -22.57 6.66
N ASP A 102 -6.69 -23.67 6.02
CA ASP A 102 -7.54 -24.81 5.75
C ASP A 102 -8.18 -25.21 7.07
N GLN A 103 -9.46 -24.85 7.21
CA GLN A 103 -10.26 -25.20 8.37
C GLN A 103 -10.55 -26.70 8.23
N ILE A 104 -9.57 -27.52 8.61
CA ILE A 104 -9.77 -28.94 8.86
C ILE A 104 -10.81 -28.95 9.98
N VAL A 105 -12.07 -29.14 9.62
CA VAL A 105 -13.15 -29.39 10.56
C VAL A 105 -12.76 -30.67 11.29
N ALA A 106 -12.12 -30.52 12.44
CA ALA A 106 -11.80 -31.63 13.31
C ALA A 106 -13.13 -32.32 13.63
N ASN A 107 -13.21 -33.58 13.22
CA ASN A 107 -14.36 -34.45 13.35
C ASN A 107 -15.05 -34.25 14.71
N LEU A 108 -16.33 -33.87 14.69
CA LEU A 108 -17.15 -33.43 15.84
C LEU A 108 -17.44 -34.52 16.90
N ASN A 109 -16.63 -35.57 17.00
CA ASN A 109 -16.90 -36.74 17.83
C ASN A 109 -16.58 -36.55 19.33
N HIS A 110 -16.26 -35.34 19.81
CA HIS A 110 -16.02 -35.06 21.23
C HIS A 110 -16.70 -33.75 21.70
N ILE A 111 -17.98 -33.85 22.06
CA ILE A 111 -18.93 -32.73 22.23
C ILE A 111 -18.80 -31.93 23.55
N PHE A 112 -17.94 -32.30 24.52
CA PHE A 112 -18.04 -31.74 25.88
C PHE A 112 -16.82 -31.01 26.46
N SER A 113 -15.82 -30.59 25.67
CA SER A 113 -14.69 -29.82 26.22
C SER A 113 -14.03 -28.82 25.26
N VAL A 114 -14.66 -28.50 24.13
CA VAL A 114 -14.05 -27.62 23.11
C VAL A 114 -14.63 -26.21 23.22
N GLU A 115 -13.77 -25.21 23.38
CA GLU A 115 -14.16 -23.80 23.29
C GLU A 115 -14.83 -23.53 21.94
N PRO A 116 -15.93 -22.75 21.89
CA PRO A 116 -16.62 -22.47 20.65
C PRO A 116 -15.67 -21.83 19.64
N MET A 117 -15.53 -22.46 18.48
CA MET A 117 -14.68 -21.97 17.40
C MET A 117 -15.18 -20.58 16.98
N LYS A 118 -14.29 -19.57 17.05
CA LYS A 118 -14.59 -18.23 16.53
C LYS A 118 -14.72 -18.30 15.02
N ILE A 119 -15.94 -18.17 14.52
CA ILE A 119 -16.21 -18.15 13.08
C ILE A 119 -15.86 -16.76 12.56
N THR A 120 -14.66 -16.62 12.01
CA THR A 120 -14.28 -15.42 11.25
C THR A 120 -14.67 -15.62 9.80
N SER A 121 -15.43 -14.69 9.23
CA SER A 121 -15.76 -14.76 7.80
C SER A 121 -14.49 -14.56 6.97
N PRO A 122 -14.27 -15.33 5.89
CA PRO A 122 -13.13 -15.12 5.00
C PRO A 122 -13.16 -13.71 4.39
N SER A 123 -11.98 -13.19 4.05
CA SER A 123 -11.84 -11.90 3.39
C SER A 123 -12.37 -11.95 1.97
N THR A 124 -13.20 -10.97 1.61
CA THR A 124 -13.71 -10.81 0.25
C THR A 124 -12.69 -10.06 -0.61
N ASP A 125 -12.82 -10.13 -1.93
CA ASP A 125 -11.93 -9.44 -2.87
C ASP A 125 -11.90 -7.92 -2.66
N ALA A 126 -13.07 -7.32 -2.38
CA ALA A 126 -13.17 -5.91 -2.02
C ALA A 126 -12.43 -5.57 -0.71
N GLU A 127 -12.40 -6.50 0.25
CA GLU A 127 -11.65 -6.33 1.48
C GLU A 127 -10.14 -6.37 1.22
N PHE A 128 -9.66 -7.32 0.41
CA PHE A 128 -8.25 -7.37 -0.03
C PHE A 128 -7.81 -6.08 -0.71
N ALA A 129 -8.59 -5.59 -1.68
CA ALA A 129 -8.27 -4.36 -2.39
C ALA A 129 -8.15 -3.16 -1.43
N LEU A 130 -9.05 -3.03 -0.45
CA LEU A 130 -8.99 -1.95 0.54
C LEU A 130 -7.80 -2.11 1.51
N ALA A 131 -7.50 -3.34 1.93
CA ALA A 131 -6.37 -3.62 2.80
C ALA A 131 -5.03 -3.34 2.11
N LEU A 132 -4.88 -3.74 0.83
CA LEU A 132 -3.69 -3.44 0.04
C LEU A 132 -3.50 -1.93 -0.18
N ARG A 133 -4.57 -1.18 -0.48
CA ARG A 133 -4.52 0.29 -0.54
C ARG A 133 -4.12 0.92 0.80
N ALA A 134 -4.60 0.37 1.91
CA ALA A 134 -4.25 0.88 3.24
C ALA A 134 -2.78 0.60 3.55
N LEU A 135 -2.28 -0.59 3.17
CA LEU A 135 -0.88 -0.99 3.30
C LEU A 135 0.03 -0.08 2.45
N GLU A 136 -0.33 0.15 1.18
CA GLU A 136 0.32 1.10 0.27
C GLU A 136 0.46 2.47 0.94
N GLY A 137 -0.66 3.05 1.38
CA GLY A 137 -0.64 4.37 2.03
C GLY A 137 0.20 4.42 3.31
N CYS A 138 0.18 3.37 4.13
CA CYS A 138 1.00 3.31 5.35
C CYS A 138 2.51 3.28 5.05
N CYS A 139 2.92 2.51 4.04
CA CYS A 139 4.34 2.37 3.67
C CYS A 139 4.87 3.62 2.95
N LEU A 140 4.01 4.30 2.18
CA LEU A 140 4.38 5.59 1.56
C LEU A 140 4.53 6.72 2.57
N LEU A 141 3.78 6.70 3.67
CA LEU A 141 3.80 7.76 4.68
C LEU A 141 4.80 7.52 5.82
N HIS A 142 5.19 6.26 6.09
CA HIS A 142 5.97 5.90 7.27
C HIS A 142 6.87 4.70 7.01
N SER A 143 8.18 4.89 7.06
CA SER A 143 9.21 3.88 6.75
C SER A 143 9.15 2.64 7.64
N GLU A 144 8.84 2.80 8.92
CA GLU A 144 8.78 1.67 9.87
C GLU A 144 7.56 0.79 9.60
N SER A 145 6.52 1.30 8.92
CA SER A 145 5.43 0.47 8.40
C SER A 145 5.96 -0.59 7.41
N THR A 146 6.96 -0.23 6.61
CA THR A 146 7.61 -1.15 5.66
C THR A 146 8.39 -2.25 6.38
N VAL A 147 9.02 -1.92 7.52
CA VAL A 147 9.70 -2.89 8.38
C VAL A 147 8.70 -3.85 9.02
N LEU A 148 7.56 -3.34 9.51
CA LEU A 148 6.48 -4.18 10.04
C LEU A 148 5.90 -5.09 8.93
N ALA A 149 5.74 -4.59 7.71
CA ALA A 149 5.27 -5.39 6.58
C ALA A 149 6.22 -6.55 6.30
N HIS A 150 7.53 -6.31 6.31
CA HIS A 150 8.56 -7.35 6.18
C HIS A 150 8.44 -8.42 7.28
N GLN A 151 8.23 -8.03 8.55
CA GLN A 151 8.04 -8.97 9.67
C GLN A 151 6.81 -9.88 9.48
N HIS A 152 5.81 -9.40 8.73
CA HIS A 152 4.62 -10.16 8.36
C HIS A 152 4.75 -10.90 7.03
N LYS A 153 5.97 -11.04 6.48
CA LYS A 153 6.24 -11.70 5.19
C LYS A 153 5.39 -11.12 4.06
N ALA A 154 5.26 -9.80 4.03
CA ALA A 154 4.37 -9.10 3.11
C ALA A 154 4.58 -9.52 1.65
N ILE A 155 5.83 -9.70 1.22
CA ILE A 155 6.12 -10.11 -0.15
C ILE A 155 5.51 -11.48 -0.47
N GLU A 156 5.71 -12.50 0.36
CA GLU A 156 5.12 -13.83 0.15
C GLU A 156 3.59 -13.74 0.01
N VAL A 157 2.93 -12.98 0.89
CA VAL A 157 1.48 -12.78 0.87
C VAL A 157 1.02 -12.06 -0.40
N LEU A 158 1.71 -10.98 -0.79
CA LEU A 158 1.36 -10.20 -1.98
C LEU A 158 1.63 -10.99 -3.27
N MET A 159 2.68 -11.79 -3.31
CA MET A 159 2.94 -12.70 -4.45
C MET A 159 1.84 -13.75 -4.58
N ASN A 160 1.38 -14.34 -3.47
CA ASN A 160 0.23 -15.26 -3.53
C ASN A 160 -1.05 -14.57 -4.02
N ILE A 161 -1.31 -13.33 -3.57
CA ILE A 161 -2.44 -12.53 -4.07
C ILE A 161 -2.30 -12.27 -5.56
N LEU A 162 -1.11 -11.91 -6.04
CA LEU A 162 -0.83 -11.64 -7.45
C LEU A 162 -1.08 -12.87 -8.31
N SER A 163 -0.78 -14.08 -7.82
CA SER A 163 -0.98 -15.33 -8.58
C SER A 163 -2.39 -15.91 -8.50
N THR A 164 -3.16 -15.64 -7.43
CA THR A 164 -4.42 -16.36 -7.15
C THR A 164 -5.69 -15.52 -7.25
N ARG A 165 -5.61 -14.18 -7.18
CA ARG A 165 -6.77 -13.29 -7.12
C ARG A 165 -7.15 -12.70 -8.47
N GLY A 166 -8.27 -11.97 -8.50
CA GLY A 166 -8.81 -11.34 -9.69
C GLY A 166 -8.03 -10.09 -10.13
N ALA A 167 -8.31 -9.63 -11.35
CA ALA A 167 -7.55 -8.56 -11.99
C ALA A 167 -7.54 -7.24 -11.21
N LEU A 168 -8.62 -6.94 -10.46
CA LEU A 168 -8.70 -5.75 -9.64
C LEU A 168 -7.73 -5.82 -8.45
N GLU A 169 -7.68 -6.96 -7.76
CA GLU A 169 -6.82 -7.19 -6.60
C GLU A 169 -5.36 -7.29 -7.04
N GLN A 170 -5.09 -7.96 -8.16
CA GLN A 170 -3.76 -8.05 -8.77
C GLN A 170 -3.22 -6.65 -9.09
N GLY A 171 -4.04 -5.78 -9.71
CA GLY A 171 -3.63 -4.41 -10.03
C GLY A 171 -3.28 -3.59 -8.79
N VAL A 172 -4.08 -3.67 -7.73
CA VAL A 172 -3.80 -2.98 -6.45
C VAL A 172 -2.60 -3.62 -5.72
N CYS A 173 -2.40 -4.92 -5.88
CA CYS A 173 -1.26 -5.63 -5.31
C CYS A 173 0.07 -5.10 -5.88
N LEU A 174 0.13 -4.83 -7.19
CA LEU A 174 1.30 -4.23 -7.83
C LEU A 174 1.64 -2.85 -7.24
N ASP A 175 0.63 -1.99 -7.00
CA ASP A 175 0.82 -0.69 -6.35
C ASP A 175 1.41 -0.86 -4.92
N ALA A 176 0.86 -1.80 -4.14
CA ALA A 176 1.32 -2.09 -2.78
C ALA A 176 2.75 -2.67 -2.75
N LEU A 177 3.10 -3.55 -3.70
CA LEU A 177 4.44 -4.10 -3.87
C LEU A 177 5.48 -2.98 -4.07
N ILE A 178 5.19 -1.99 -4.93
CA ILE A 178 6.09 -0.83 -5.12
C ILE A 178 6.28 -0.08 -3.81
N ALA A 179 5.19 0.21 -3.08
CA ALA A 179 5.26 0.97 -1.83
C ALA A 179 6.08 0.25 -0.74
N ILE A 180 5.94 -1.07 -0.61
CA ILE A 180 6.63 -1.89 0.40
C ILE A 180 8.09 -2.14 0.04
N MET A 181 8.41 -2.21 -1.25
CA MET A 181 9.80 -2.38 -1.69
C MET A 181 10.55 -1.06 -1.75
N LYS A 182 9.86 0.08 -1.86
CA LYS A 182 10.51 1.39 -1.91
C LYS A 182 11.37 1.59 -0.65
N ASP A 183 12.66 1.88 -0.87
CA ASP A 183 13.66 2.11 0.17
C ASP A 183 13.83 0.95 1.18
N SER A 184 13.43 -0.29 0.81
CA SER A 184 13.53 -1.49 1.67
C SER A 184 14.24 -2.64 0.98
N SER A 185 15.54 -2.75 1.25
CA SER A 185 16.39 -3.83 0.70
C SER A 185 15.92 -5.24 1.10
N ALA A 186 15.39 -5.40 2.31
CA ALA A 186 14.88 -6.69 2.79
C ALA A 186 13.69 -7.17 1.94
N ASN A 187 12.68 -6.30 1.74
CA ASN A 187 11.53 -6.63 0.90
C ASN A 187 11.91 -6.80 -0.57
N GLN A 188 12.91 -6.07 -1.07
CA GLN A 188 13.40 -6.22 -2.44
C GLN A 188 14.09 -7.58 -2.66
N MET A 189 14.91 -8.04 -1.70
CA MET A 189 15.50 -9.38 -1.74
C MET A 189 14.44 -10.48 -1.65
N ASP A 190 13.45 -10.32 -0.78
CA ASP A 190 12.33 -11.28 -0.70
C ASP A 190 11.58 -11.37 -2.03
N PHE A 191 11.37 -10.23 -2.72
CA PHE A 191 10.68 -10.22 -4.01
C PHE A 191 11.49 -10.92 -5.10
N GLU A 192 12.81 -10.74 -5.11
CA GLU A 192 13.71 -11.48 -5.99
C GLU A 192 13.69 -12.99 -5.67
N ASN A 193 13.74 -13.37 -4.39
CA ASN A 193 13.68 -14.76 -3.94
C ASN A 193 12.35 -15.45 -4.29
N CYS A 194 11.25 -14.70 -4.37
CA CYS A 194 9.95 -15.18 -4.80
C CYS A 194 9.78 -15.19 -6.33
N ASN A 195 10.84 -14.94 -7.12
CA ASN A 195 10.80 -14.80 -8.58
C ASN A 195 9.75 -13.77 -9.04
N GLY A 196 9.60 -12.66 -8.32
CA GLY A 196 8.52 -11.71 -8.55
C GLY A 196 8.48 -11.11 -9.96
N ILE A 197 9.65 -10.96 -10.60
CA ILE A 197 9.75 -10.51 -12.00
C ILE A 197 9.15 -11.55 -12.96
N GLU A 198 9.35 -12.83 -12.68
CA GLU A 198 8.83 -13.92 -13.51
C GLU A 198 7.30 -13.92 -13.50
N GLU A 199 6.68 -13.78 -12.33
CA GLU A 199 5.21 -13.69 -12.22
C GLU A 199 4.63 -12.48 -12.95
N VAL A 200 5.26 -11.31 -12.80
CA VAL A 200 4.83 -10.11 -13.54
C VAL A 200 5.02 -10.29 -15.05
N ALA A 201 6.09 -10.96 -15.47
CA ALA A 201 6.35 -11.27 -16.87
C ALA A 201 5.33 -12.25 -17.46
N LEU A 202 4.86 -13.24 -16.68
CA LEU A 202 3.78 -14.14 -17.07
C LEU A 202 2.48 -13.35 -17.31
N LEU A 203 2.11 -12.46 -16.38
CA LEU A 203 0.88 -11.65 -16.48
C LEU A 203 0.90 -10.70 -17.68
N ILE A 204 1.99 -9.95 -17.90
CA ILE A 204 2.04 -8.96 -18.99
C ILE A 204 2.07 -9.60 -20.38
N ARG A 205 2.61 -10.82 -20.51
CA ARG A 205 2.72 -11.54 -21.78
C ARG A 205 1.46 -12.32 -22.14
N ASP A 206 0.65 -12.69 -21.16
CA ASP A 206 -0.58 -13.43 -21.42
C ASP A 206 -1.63 -12.53 -22.08
N LYS A 207 -1.87 -12.75 -23.38
CA LYS A 207 -2.85 -11.99 -24.17
C LYS A 207 -4.31 -12.28 -23.75
N GLN A 208 -4.55 -13.28 -22.91
CA GLN A 208 -5.88 -13.58 -22.34
C GLN A 208 -6.17 -12.79 -21.05
N VAL A 209 -5.13 -12.27 -20.39
CA VAL A 209 -5.28 -11.41 -19.23
C VAL A 209 -5.85 -10.05 -19.66
N ASP A 210 -6.69 -9.49 -18.79
CA ASP A 210 -7.27 -8.15 -18.97
C ASP A 210 -6.21 -7.11 -19.36
N GLU A 211 -6.44 -6.37 -20.44
CA GLU A 211 -5.48 -5.40 -20.99
C GLU A 211 -5.10 -4.34 -19.96
N ASN A 212 -6.04 -3.91 -19.12
CA ASN A 212 -5.77 -2.93 -18.07
C ASN A 212 -4.86 -3.52 -16.98
N LEU A 213 -4.99 -4.80 -16.62
CA LEU A 213 -4.00 -5.45 -15.75
C LEU A 213 -2.63 -5.58 -16.41
N ARG A 214 -2.55 -5.94 -17.70
CA ARG A 214 -1.28 -5.97 -18.44
C ARG A 214 -0.61 -4.60 -18.47
N LEU A 215 -1.38 -3.52 -18.66
CA LEU A 215 -0.89 -2.15 -18.56
C LEU A 215 -0.36 -1.83 -17.16
N ARG A 216 -1.04 -2.25 -16.09
CA ARG A 216 -0.55 -2.11 -14.71
C ARG A 216 0.76 -2.84 -14.47
N CYS A 217 0.96 -4.01 -15.07
CA CYS A 217 2.25 -4.70 -15.03
C CYS A 217 3.37 -3.87 -15.69
N GLY A 218 3.06 -3.20 -16.80
CA GLY A 218 3.99 -2.27 -17.45
C GLY A 218 4.34 -1.06 -16.57
N GLU A 219 3.34 -0.44 -15.93
CA GLU A 219 3.54 0.65 -14.96
C GLU A 219 4.40 0.19 -13.78
N PHE A 220 4.12 -1.00 -13.25
CA PHE A 220 4.89 -1.62 -12.18
C PHE A 220 6.36 -1.79 -12.56
N LEU A 221 6.68 -2.38 -13.72
CA LEU A 221 8.07 -2.60 -14.14
C LEU A 221 8.83 -1.27 -14.32
N LEU A 222 8.18 -0.24 -14.85
CA LEU A 222 8.77 1.09 -14.99
C LEU A 222 9.08 1.73 -13.63
N LEU A 223 8.16 1.62 -12.67
CA LEU A 223 8.37 2.12 -11.31
C LEU A 223 9.42 1.31 -10.55
N LEU A 224 9.40 -0.02 -10.70
CA LEU A 224 10.35 -0.92 -10.06
C LEU A 224 11.78 -0.58 -10.49
N ILE A 225 12.03 -0.40 -11.78
CA ILE A 225 13.35 -0.06 -12.30
C ILE A 225 13.74 1.39 -11.99
N GLY A 226 12.80 2.33 -12.08
CA GLY A 226 13.10 3.76 -11.95
C GLY A 226 13.24 4.26 -10.52
N HIS A 227 12.49 3.65 -9.58
CA HIS A 227 12.28 4.22 -8.24
C HIS A 227 12.56 3.24 -7.10
N VAL A 228 12.53 1.93 -7.35
CA VAL A 228 12.71 0.92 -6.30
C VAL A 228 14.11 0.32 -6.38
N ASN A 229 14.52 -0.15 -7.56
CA ASN A 229 15.86 -0.68 -7.77
C ASN A 229 16.87 0.48 -7.86
N GLY A 230 17.46 0.85 -6.72
CA GLY A 230 18.39 1.98 -6.60
C GLY A 230 19.57 1.91 -7.57
N ARG A 231 20.08 3.08 -7.99
CA ARG A 231 21.08 3.18 -9.07
C ARG A 231 22.51 2.79 -8.66
N ASP A 232 22.90 3.03 -7.41
CA ASP A 232 24.31 2.91 -6.99
C ASP A 232 24.67 1.53 -6.42
N LYS A 233 23.70 0.82 -5.82
CA LYS A 233 23.81 -0.56 -5.34
C LYS A 233 22.43 -1.23 -5.42
N PRO A 234 22.03 -1.77 -6.58
CA PRO A 234 20.74 -2.42 -6.72
C PRO A 234 20.72 -3.67 -5.83
N PRO A 235 19.82 -3.76 -4.86
CA PRO A 235 19.66 -4.96 -4.04
C PRO A 235 19.10 -6.12 -4.85
N MET A 236 18.40 -5.84 -5.95
CA MET A 236 17.99 -6.83 -6.95
C MET A 236 19.02 -6.86 -8.09
N VAL A 237 19.99 -7.76 -7.99
CA VAL A 237 21.13 -7.78 -8.92
C VAL A 237 20.73 -8.35 -10.28
N ALA A 238 19.84 -9.35 -10.30
CA ALA A 238 19.49 -10.07 -11.54
C ALA A 238 18.39 -9.39 -12.36
N ILE A 239 17.72 -8.37 -11.82
CA ILE A 239 16.50 -7.79 -12.42
C ILE A 239 16.64 -7.37 -13.89
N HIS A 240 17.79 -6.83 -14.30
CA HIS A 240 18.03 -6.43 -15.70
C HIS A 240 18.15 -7.64 -16.62
N GLU A 241 18.86 -8.67 -16.16
CA GLU A 241 19.04 -9.93 -16.89
C GLU A 241 17.71 -10.68 -16.98
N ASP A 242 16.93 -10.71 -15.90
CA ASP A 242 15.61 -11.33 -15.87
C ASP A 242 14.63 -10.66 -16.80
N ILE A 243 14.50 -9.32 -16.77
CA ILE A 243 13.61 -8.60 -17.69
C ILE A 243 14.04 -8.85 -19.14
N THR A 244 15.34 -8.83 -19.44
CA THR A 244 15.86 -9.12 -20.78
C THR A 244 15.54 -10.54 -21.23
N ARG A 245 15.74 -11.53 -20.35
CA ARG A 245 15.45 -12.94 -20.61
C ARG A 245 13.96 -13.20 -20.81
N LEU A 246 13.10 -12.58 -20.00
CA LEU A 246 11.67 -12.89 -19.92
C LEU A 246 10.82 -12.09 -20.92
N LEU A 247 11.20 -10.83 -21.20
CA LEU A 247 10.45 -9.89 -22.04
C LEU A 247 11.18 -9.56 -23.36
N GLY A 248 12.45 -9.91 -23.48
CA GLY A 248 13.27 -9.62 -24.67
C GLY A 248 14.01 -8.29 -24.59
N GLU A 249 15.13 -8.22 -25.32
CA GLU A 249 16.08 -7.09 -25.30
C GLU A 249 15.45 -5.75 -25.68
N LYS A 250 14.54 -5.75 -26.66
CA LYS A 250 13.86 -4.53 -27.13
C LYS A 250 12.98 -3.92 -26.04
N THR A 251 12.16 -4.75 -25.38
CA THR A 251 11.25 -4.30 -24.31
C THR A 251 12.04 -3.90 -23.07
N ALA A 252 13.07 -4.68 -22.69
CA ALA A 252 13.96 -4.36 -21.59
C ALA A 252 14.65 -2.99 -21.79
N SER A 253 15.18 -2.74 -22.99
CA SER A 253 15.81 -1.46 -23.35
C SER A 253 14.83 -0.29 -23.26
N LEU A 254 13.57 -0.49 -23.66
CA LEU A 254 12.53 0.53 -23.56
C LEU A 254 12.19 0.85 -22.10
N ILE A 255 12.03 -0.17 -21.25
CA ILE A 255 11.78 0.01 -19.81
C ILE A 255 12.94 0.77 -19.18
N TRP A 256 14.19 0.41 -19.48
CA TRP A 256 15.37 1.09 -18.96
C TRP A 256 15.47 2.55 -19.40
N ALA A 257 15.17 2.86 -20.66
CA ALA A 257 15.19 4.23 -21.15
C ALA A 257 14.06 5.07 -20.54
N ALA A 258 12.85 4.51 -20.43
CA ALA A 258 11.67 5.19 -19.92
C ALA A 258 11.71 5.42 -18.40
N SER A 259 12.32 4.50 -17.64
CA SER A 259 12.44 4.60 -16.19
C SER A 259 13.34 5.76 -15.72
N GLN A 260 14.10 6.37 -16.63
CA GLN A 260 14.94 7.54 -16.32
C GLN A 260 14.18 8.87 -16.33
N PHE A 261 12.93 8.89 -16.83
CA PHE A 261 12.12 10.11 -16.95
C PHE A 261 11.14 10.26 -15.78
N GLY A 262 11.00 11.48 -15.24
CA GLY A 262 9.87 11.82 -14.36
C GLY A 262 10.13 12.77 -13.19
N SER A 263 11.39 13.06 -12.84
CA SER A 263 11.69 13.88 -11.64
C SER A 263 11.30 15.36 -11.75
N THR A 264 11.11 15.88 -12.97
CA THR A 264 10.82 17.32 -13.21
C THR A 264 9.36 17.64 -13.55
N LEU A 265 8.52 16.63 -13.78
CA LEU A 265 7.11 16.82 -14.12
C LEU A 265 6.26 17.02 -12.86
N ASP A 266 5.07 17.63 -12.99
CA ASP A 266 4.08 17.64 -11.90
C ASP A 266 3.44 16.25 -11.70
N PRO A 267 2.75 15.96 -10.57
CA PRO A 267 2.21 14.64 -10.29
C PRO A 267 1.19 14.11 -11.33
N GLU A 268 0.35 14.98 -11.88
CA GLU A 268 -0.66 14.57 -12.88
C GLU A 268 0.02 14.21 -14.20
N GLN A 269 0.98 15.04 -14.63
CA GLN A 269 1.80 14.78 -15.81
C GLN A 269 2.64 13.52 -15.66
N ARG A 270 3.18 13.25 -14.46
CA ARG A 270 3.89 11.98 -14.18
C ARG A 270 2.98 10.78 -14.35
N SER A 271 1.75 10.84 -13.84
CA SER A 271 0.79 9.74 -13.99
C SER A 271 0.45 9.48 -15.47
N ILE A 272 0.22 10.55 -16.24
CA ILE A 272 -0.07 10.42 -17.68
C ILE A 272 1.14 9.87 -18.43
N ALA A 273 2.34 10.39 -18.14
CA ALA A 273 3.57 9.94 -18.77
C ALA A 273 3.84 8.46 -18.48
N LEU A 274 3.69 8.03 -17.22
CA LEU A 274 3.84 6.63 -16.82
C LEU A 274 2.90 5.73 -17.61
N HIS A 275 1.63 6.11 -17.70
CA HIS A 275 0.62 5.35 -18.45
C HIS A 275 0.97 5.23 -19.95
N ILE A 276 1.42 6.33 -20.56
CA ILE A 276 1.87 6.34 -21.97
C ILE A 276 3.07 5.40 -22.16
N GLN A 277 4.05 5.42 -21.26
CA GLN A 277 5.22 4.53 -21.37
C GLN A 277 4.83 3.07 -21.15
N ALA A 278 3.96 2.77 -20.19
CA ALA A 278 3.46 1.42 -19.95
C ALA A 278 2.73 0.86 -21.18
N ARG A 279 1.95 1.69 -21.87
CA ARG A 279 1.33 1.31 -23.15
C ARG A 279 2.36 0.97 -24.22
N ARG A 280 3.45 1.74 -24.34
CA ARG A 280 4.54 1.44 -25.27
C ARG A 280 5.28 0.15 -24.92
N VAL A 281 5.44 -0.15 -23.63
CA VAL A 281 5.99 -1.44 -23.16
C VAL A 281 5.10 -2.57 -23.68
N LEU A 282 3.78 -2.47 -23.49
CA LEU A 282 2.83 -3.49 -23.93
C LEU A 282 2.83 -3.67 -25.45
N GLU A 283 2.77 -2.57 -26.21
CA GLU A 283 2.85 -2.58 -27.67
C GLU A 283 4.15 -3.23 -28.18
N SER A 284 5.26 -3.08 -27.44
CA SER A 284 6.52 -3.71 -27.81
C SER A 284 6.52 -5.25 -27.67
N LEU A 285 5.71 -5.78 -26.75
CA LEU A 285 5.53 -7.22 -26.52
C LEU A 285 4.60 -7.84 -27.55
N ASP A 286 3.55 -7.13 -27.97
CA ASP A 286 2.54 -7.66 -28.89
C ASP A 286 3.01 -7.69 -30.35
N LEU A 287 4.14 -7.04 -30.67
CA LEU A 287 4.81 -7.15 -31.96
C LEU A 287 5.50 -8.51 -32.20
N TYR A 288 5.41 -9.41 -31.21
CA TYR A 288 5.89 -10.79 -31.23
C TYR A 288 4.78 -11.77 -30.82
#